data_AF-A0A534SMH6-F1
#
_entry.id   AF-A0A534SMH6-F1
#
_cell.length_a   1.000
_cell.length_b   1.000
_cell.length_c   1.000
_cell.angle_alpha   90.00
_cell.angle_beta   90.00
_cell.angle_gamma   90.00
#
_symmetry.space_group_name_H-M   'P 1'
#
loop_
_entity.id
_entity.type
_entity.pdbx_description
1 polymer ?
#
loop_
_entity_poly.entity_id
_entity_poly.type
_entity_poly.pdbx_seq_one_letter_code
_entity_poly.pdbx_strand_id
1 'polypeptide(L)'
;MSESEIRAYAQGRGFHDQTLTRWLGWERTDRDALGELASGLKIGENHLRDMMDWLEDTASRDHAKISQILATKAISDLSTDPRLGRADKVKRIKEHLRRLRFPRLAQTEDEIRTRIQSLKLHPEIRVSVPPGLEGGRLHVEFTATSATELLTIAGKLRAAAETSLAPEIFELLAGTHREKERE
;
A
#
# COMPACT_ATOMS: atom_id res chain seq x y z
N MET A 1 25.12 3.01 5.14
CA MET A 1 25.26 4.28 5.94
C MET A 1 25.75 3.93 7.35
N SER A 2 26.71 4.64 7.92
CA SER A 2 27.29 4.38 9.26
C SER A 2 26.38 4.82 10.42
N GLU A 3 26.64 4.32 11.63
CA GLU A 3 25.88 4.69 12.84
C GLU A 3 25.91 6.20 13.13
N SER A 4 27.06 6.86 12.94
CA SER A 4 27.18 8.32 13.14
C SER A 4 26.32 9.10 12.14
N GLU A 5 26.23 8.64 10.89
CA GLU A 5 25.36 9.22 9.88
C GLU A 5 23.87 9.02 10.21
N ILE A 6 23.48 7.87 10.77
CA ILE A 6 22.11 7.63 11.27
C ILE A 6 21.76 8.60 12.40
N ARG A 7 22.66 8.78 13.37
CA ARG A 7 22.47 9.73 14.48
C ARG A 7 22.34 11.16 13.96
N ALA A 8 23.23 11.58 13.06
CA ALA A 8 23.19 12.92 12.46
C ALA A 8 21.89 13.16 11.68
N TYR A 9 21.45 12.17 10.90
CA TYR A 9 20.19 12.23 10.16
C TYR A 9 18.98 12.38 11.09
N ALA A 10 18.91 11.58 12.15
CA ALA A 10 17.84 11.61 13.14
C ALA A 10 17.80 12.95 13.90
N GLN A 11 18.95 13.45 14.36
CA GLN A 11 19.07 14.73 15.05
C GLN A 11 18.69 15.91 14.14
N GLY A 12 19.18 15.93 12.90
CA GLY A 12 18.85 16.99 11.93
C GLY A 12 17.36 17.06 11.56
N ARG A 13 16.58 16.04 11.93
CA ARG A 13 15.13 15.99 11.71
C ARG A 13 14.29 16.01 12.98
N GLY A 14 14.93 16.09 14.15
CA GLY A 14 14.26 16.08 15.44
C GLY A 14 13.54 14.77 15.74
N PHE A 15 14.12 13.63 15.36
CA PHE A 15 13.54 12.33 15.71
C PHE A 15 13.60 12.08 17.21
N HIS A 16 12.60 11.40 17.75
CA HIS A 16 12.61 11.01 19.16
C HIS A 16 13.71 9.98 19.44
N ASP A 17 14.36 10.10 20.60
CA ASP A 17 15.37 9.15 21.10
C ASP A 17 14.91 7.69 21.10
N GLN A 18 13.62 7.42 21.30
CA GLN A 18 13.08 6.07 21.26
C GLN A 18 13.17 5.48 19.84
N THR A 19 12.85 6.27 18.82
CA THR A 19 12.96 5.86 17.41
C THR A 19 14.42 5.63 17.04
N LEU A 20 15.32 6.51 17.46
CA LEU A 20 16.76 6.35 17.21
C LEU A 20 17.32 5.11 17.92
N THR A 21 16.97 4.90 19.19
CA THR A 21 17.42 3.73 19.97
C THR A 21 16.94 2.44 19.33
N ARG A 22 15.68 2.37 18.91
CA ARG A 22 15.13 1.22 18.18
C ARG A 22 15.90 0.96 16.89
N TRP A 23 16.15 1.99 16.10
CA TRP A 23 16.86 1.86 14.83
C TRP A 23 18.31 1.39 15.02
N LEU A 24 19.03 1.96 15.99
CA LEU A 24 20.41 1.56 16.28
C LEU A 24 20.51 0.15 16.89
N GLY A 25 19.44 -0.33 17.52
CA GLY A 25 19.33 -1.69 18.05
C GLY A 25 19.22 -2.79 16.99
N TRP A 26 18.92 -2.44 15.73
CA TRP A 26 18.93 -3.41 14.63
C TRP A 26 20.35 -3.85 14.27
N GLU A 27 20.44 -5.03 13.64
CA GLU A 27 21.68 -5.53 13.07
C GLU A 27 22.23 -4.53 12.04
N ARG A 28 23.56 -4.48 11.90
CA ARG A 28 24.24 -3.46 11.11
C ARG A 28 23.72 -3.40 9.67
N THR A 29 23.58 -4.54 8.99
CA THR A 29 23.13 -4.53 7.59
C THR A 29 21.71 -4.00 7.44
N ASP A 30 20.84 -4.26 8.42
CA ASP A 30 19.45 -3.83 8.42
C ASP A 30 19.31 -2.32 8.71
N ARG A 31 20.01 -1.80 9.73
CA ARG A 31 19.98 -0.36 10.02
C ARG A 31 20.64 0.47 8.92
N ASP A 32 21.72 -0.03 8.33
CA ASP A 32 22.45 0.66 7.26
C ASP A 32 21.55 0.74 6.00
N ALA A 33 20.83 -0.34 5.65
CA ALA A 33 19.90 -0.39 4.52
C ALA A 33 18.71 0.57 4.70
N LEU A 34 18.08 0.59 5.88
CA LEU A 34 17.04 1.58 6.17
C LEU A 34 17.63 3.01 6.16
N GLY A 35 18.88 3.17 6.58
CA GLY A 35 19.64 4.41 6.57
C GLY A 35 19.75 5.05 5.19
N GLU A 36 20.17 4.24 4.23
CA GLU A 36 20.32 4.66 2.83
C GLU A 36 18.98 5.06 2.22
N LEU A 37 17.93 4.27 2.47
CA LEU A 37 16.59 4.60 1.99
C LEU A 37 16.05 5.88 2.63
N ALA A 38 16.17 6.00 3.96
CA ALA A 38 15.65 7.13 4.72
C ALA A 38 16.35 8.43 4.33
N SER A 39 17.68 8.42 4.25
CA SER A 39 18.48 9.58 3.84
C SER A 39 18.22 9.98 2.39
N GLY A 40 18.23 9.01 1.46
CA GLY A 40 18.02 9.25 0.03
C GLY A 40 16.64 9.83 -0.30
N LEU A 41 15.59 9.35 0.38
CA LEU A 41 14.22 9.86 0.20
C LEU A 41 13.83 10.93 1.21
N LYS A 42 14.75 11.30 2.12
CA LYS A 42 14.50 12.29 3.17
C LYS A 42 13.20 11.96 3.92
N ILE A 43 13.07 10.74 4.42
CA ILE A 43 11.89 10.21 5.13
C ILE A 43 11.72 10.88 6.51
N GLY A 44 10.50 11.31 6.85
CA GLY A 44 10.19 11.85 8.19
C GLY A 44 9.90 10.75 9.21
N GLU A 45 9.98 11.08 10.51
CA GLU A 45 9.90 10.10 11.60
C GLU A 45 8.63 9.24 11.56
N ASN A 46 7.47 9.85 11.33
CA ASN A 46 6.20 9.12 11.28
C ASN A 46 6.22 8.02 10.21
N HIS A 47 6.70 8.35 9.01
CA HIS A 47 6.83 7.36 7.94
C HIS A 47 7.88 6.31 8.26
N LEU A 48 8.99 6.70 8.88
CA LEU A 48 10.05 5.77 9.26
C LEU A 48 9.53 4.75 10.27
N ARG A 49 8.83 5.21 11.31
CA ARG A 49 8.24 4.33 12.34
C ARG A 49 7.28 3.31 11.75
N ASP A 50 6.38 3.75 10.87
CA ASP A 50 5.47 2.83 10.18
C ASP A 50 6.24 1.78 9.36
N MET A 51 7.28 2.21 8.64
CA MET A 51 8.13 1.28 7.88
C MET A 51 8.88 0.31 8.80
N MET A 52 9.39 0.77 9.95
CA MET A 52 10.06 -0.08 10.93
C MET A 52 9.14 -1.17 11.47
N ASP A 53 7.91 -0.80 11.86
CA ASP A 53 6.90 -1.77 12.31
C ASP A 53 6.63 -2.84 11.23
N TRP A 54 6.52 -2.43 9.97
CA TRP A 54 6.16 -3.35 8.89
C TRP A 54 7.32 -4.22 8.44
N LEU A 55 8.54 -3.69 8.49
CA LEU A 55 9.76 -4.43 8.18
C LEU A 55 10.04 -5.49 9.24
N GLU A 56 9.92 -5.15 10.52
CA GLU A 56 10.10 -6.11 11.63
C GLU A 56 9.06 -7.23 11.57
N ASP A 57 7.78 -6.90 11.37
CA ASP A 57 6.71 -7.90 11.24
C ASP A 57 6.92 -8.82 10.03
N THR A 58 7.28 -8.25 8.89
CA THR A 58 7.52 -9.01 7.65
C THR A 58 8.75 -9.89 7.78
N ALA A 59 9.85 -9.36 8.30
CA ALA A 59 11.10 -10.09 8.55
C ALA A 59 10.88 -11.28 9.49
N SER A 60 10.12 -11.05 10.58
CA SER A 60 9.78 -12.09 11.54
C SER A 60 8.93 -13.20 10.92
N ARG A 61 7.88 -12.83 10.16
CA ARG A 61 6.98 -13.79 9.50
C ARG A 61 7.69 -14.62 8.43
N ASP A 62 8.54 -13.99 7.62
CA ASP A 62 9.16 -14.61 6.44
C ASP A 62 10.55 -15.18 6.72
N HIS A 63 11.03 -15.10 7.97
CA HIS A 63 12.39 -15.48 8.38
C HIS A 63 13.48 -14.83 7.49
N ALA A 64 13.27 -13.58 7.10
CA ALA A 64 14.15 -12.81 6.24
C ALA A 64 14.79 -11.64 7.00
N LYS A 65 15.90 -11.12 6.49
CA LYS A 65 16.49 -9.88 7.01
C LYS A 65 15.76 -8.66 6.44
N ILE A 66 15.71 -7.57 7.22
CA ILE A 66 15.12 -6.30 6.78
C ILE A 66 15.85 -5.76 5.54
N SER A 67 17.18 -5.88 5.52
CA SER A 67 18.03 -5.55 4.38
C SER A 67 17.67 -6.32 3.11
N GLN A 68 17.29 -7.60 3.21
CA GLN A 68 16.84 -8.39 2.07
C GLN A 68 15.49 -7.91 1.53
N ILE A 69 14.56 -7.54 2.42
CA ILE A 69 13.27 -6.96 2.04
C ILE A 69 13.49 -5.63 1.31
N LEU A 70 14.31 -4.75 1.88
CA LEU A 70 14.63 -3.44 1.30
C LEU A 70 15.40 -3.52 -0.03
N ALA A 71 16.19 -4.58 -0.24
CA ALA A 71 16.93 -4.83 -1.47
C ALA A 71 16.09 -5.46 -2.60
N THR A 72 14.80 -5.73 -2.37
CA THR A 72 13.91 -6.26 -3.41
C THR A 72 13.84 -5.31 -4.62
N LYS A 73 13.73 -5.90 -5.82
CA LYS A 73 13.61 -5.14 -7.07
C LYS A 73 12.48 -4.10 -7.01
N ALA A 74 11.35 -4.45 -6.40
CA ALA A 74 10.20 -3.56 -6.28
C ALA A 74 10.54 -2.27 -5.51
N ILE A 75 11.25 -2.36 -4.38
CA ILE A 75 11.65 -1.20 -3.59
C ILE A 75 12.75 -0.42 -4.33
N SER A 76 13.72 -1.12 -4.93
CA SER A 76 14.77 -0.49 -5.73
C SER A 76 14.19 0.32 -6.89
N ASP A 77 13.29 -0.26 -7.68
CA ASP A 77 12.63 0.41 -8.82
C ASP A 77 11.85 1.64 -8.34
N LEU A 78 11.09 1.54 -7.25
CA LEU A 78 10.33 2.66 -6.70
C LEU A 78 11.23 3.79 -6.17
N SER A 79 12.36 3.44 -5.53
CA SER A 79 13.30 4.43 -4.99
C SER A 79 14.05 5.19 -6.09
N THR A 80 14.28 4.54 -7.23
CA THR A 80 15.07 5.07 -8.35
C THR A 80 14.24 5.63 -9.51
N ASP A 81 12.92 5.40 -9.55
CA ASP A 81 12.04 5.88 -10.65
C ASP A 81 12.15 7.40 -10.84
N PRO A 82 12.66 7.89 -11.99
CA PRO A 82 12.83 9.32 -12.24
C PRO A 82 11.50 10.06 -12.44
N ARG A 83 10.40 9.33 -12.69
CA ARG A 83 9.07 9.92 -12.91
C ARG A 83 8.35 10.28 -11.61
N LEU A 84 8.85 9.80 -10.47
CA LEU A 84 8.20 9.98 -9.18
C LEU A 84 8.87 11.08 -8.36
N GLY A 85 8.05 11.99 -7.85
CA GLY A 85 8.48 12.91 -6.80
C GLY A 85 8.84 12.15 -5.52
N ARG A 86 9.71 12.75 -4.71
CA ARG A 86 10.17 12.16 -3.44
C ARG A 86 9.04 11.69 -2.52
N ALA A 87 7.99 12.50 -2.37
CA ALA A 87 6.83 12.16 -1.54
C ALA A 87 6.08 10.94 -2.11
N ASP A 88 5.93 10.87 -3.44
CA ASP A 88 5.29 9.73 -4.12
C ASP A 88 6.11 8.45 -3.97
N LYS A 89 7.44 8.54 -4.04
CA LYS A 89 8.33 7.39 -3.77
C LYS A 89 8.11 6.85 -2.36
N VAL A 90 8.13 7.72 -1.34
CA VAL A 90 7.87 7.32 0.05
C VAL A 90 6.49 6.69 0.18
N LYS A 91 5.46 7.30 -0.40
CA LYS A 91 4.08 6.76 -0.37
C LYS A 91 3.99 5.36 -1.00
N ARG A 92 4.59 5.17 -2.18
CA ARG A 92 4.54 3.88 -2.89
C ARG A 92 5.37 2.79 -2.22
N ILE A 93 6.55 3.13 -1.70
CA ILE A 93 7.38 2.18 -0.95
C ILE A 93 6.67 1.77 0.34
N LYS A 94 6.10 2.75 1.06
CA LYS A 94 5.26 2.49 2.23
C LYS A 94 4.12 1.53 1.86
N GLU A 95 3.34 1.85 0.83
CA GLU A 95 2.26 0.96 0.38
C GLU A 95 2.76 -0.45 0.01
N HIS A 96 3.91 -0.58 -0.66
CA HIS A 96 4.51 -1.87 -0.95
C HIS A 96 4.83 -2.67 0.33
N LEU A 97 5.47 -2.03 1.32
CA LEU A 97 5.77 -2.64 2.62
C LEU A 97 4.48 -3.04 3.38
N ARG A 98 3.42 -2.24 3.30
CA ARG A 98 2.11 -2.57 3.88
C ARG A 98 1.56 -3.87 3.29
N ARG A 99 1.64 -4.00 1.96
CA ARG A 99 1.17 -5.21 1.24
C ARG A 99 2.00 -6.43 1.58
N LEU A 100 3.32 -6.28 1.77
CA LEU A 100 4.17 -7.35 2.28
C LEU A 100 3.78 -7.77 3.70
N ARG A 101 3.46 -6.82 4.59
CA ARG A 101 3.01 -7.12 5.96
C ARG A 101 1.68 -7.86 5.99
N PHE A 102 0.73 -7.48 5.15
CA PHE A 102 -0.64 -8.02 5.13
C PHE A 102 -0.97 -8.77 3.82
N PRO A 103 -0.35 -9.92 3.53
CA PRO A 103 -0.41 -10.58 2.22
C PRO A 103 -1.82 -11.07 1.88
N ARG A 104 -2.57 -11.60 2.86
CA ARG A 104 -3.96 -12.03 2.67
C ARG A 104 -4.87 -10.85 2.32
N LEU A 105 -4.73 -9.75 3.06
CA LEU A 105 -5.49 -8.52 2.78
C LEU A 105 -5.12 -7.95 1.40
N ALA A 106 -3.83 -7.93 1.07
CA ALA A 106 -3.34 -7.47 -0.22
C ALA A 106 -3.89 -8.32 -1.38
N GLN A 107 -3.99 -9.63 -1.19
CA GLN A 107 -4.61 -10.56 -2.13
C GLN A 107 -6.10 -10.24 -2.32
N THR A 108 -6.87 -10.08 -1.24
CA THR A 108 -8.28 -9.70 -1.33
C THR A 108 -8.46 -8.34 -2.03
N GLU A 109 -7.61 -7.36 -1.74
CA GLU A 109 -7.61 -6.06 -2.44
C GLU A 109 -7.36 -6.22 -3.96
N ASP A 110 -6.45 -7.11 -4.36
CA ASP A 110 -6.16 -7.38 -5.79
C ASP A 110 -7.28 -8.16 -6.48
N GLU A 111 -7.90 -9.11 -5.78
CA GLU A 111 -9.07 -9.87 -6.26
C GLU A 111 -10.27 -8.95 -6.49
N ILE A 112 -10.53 -8.02 -5.56
CA ILE A 112 -11.59 -7.02 -5.74
C ILE A 112 -11.24 -6.09 -6.91
N ARG A 113 -9.99 -5.61 -7.00
CA ARG A 113 -9.55 -4.75 -8.10
C ARG A 113 -9.74 -5.43 -9.46
N THR A 114 -9.42 -6.71 -9.56
CA THR A 114 -9.58 -7.51 -10.79
C THR A 114 -11.05 -7.63 -11.19
N ARG A 115 -11.94 -7.86 -10.21
CA ARG A 115 -13.39 -7.90 -10.46
C ARG A 115 -13.94 -6.54 -10.88
N ILE A 116 -13.52 -5.46 -10.24
CA ILE A 116 -13.88 -4.08 -10.64
C ILE A 116 -13.43 -3.80 -12.08
N GLN A 117 -12.22 -4.20 -12.46
CA GLN A 117 -11.73 -4.04 -13.84
C GLN A 117 -12.57 -4.88 -14.83
N SER A 118 -13.01 -6.06 -14.41
CA SER A 118 -13.84 -6.97 -15.20
C SER A 118 -15.27 -6.49 -15.40
N LEU A 119 -15.76 -5.56 -14.56
CA LEU A 119 -17.03 -4.85 -14.80
C LEU A 119 -17.01 -3.99 -16.08
N LYS A 120 -15.83 -3.73 -16.65
CA LYS A 120 -15.65 -2.90 -17.88
C LYS A 120 -16.43 -1.58 -17.80
N LEU A 121 -16.31 -0.93 -16.64
CA LEU A 121 -16.99 0.34 -16.37
C LEU A 121 -16.66 1.38 -17.43
N HIS A 122 -17.64 2.23 -17.75
CA HIS A 122 -17.41 3.36 -18.63
C HIS A 122 -16.28 4.25 -18.06
N PRO A 123 -15.40 4.83 -18.89
CA PRO A 123 -14.24 5.60 -18.41
C PRO A 123 -14.56 6.77 -17.46
N GLU A 124 -15.80 7.27 -17.50
CA GLU A 124 -16.31 8.33 -16.62
C GLU A 124 -16.64 7.83 -15.21
N ILE A 125 -16.75 6.51 -15.01
CA ILE A 125 -17.09 5.88 -13.73
C ILE A 125 -15.83 5.30 -13.13
N ARG A 126 -15.44 5.85 -11.97
CA ARG A 126 -14.38 5.29 -11.14
C ARG A 126 -15.00 4.54 -9.97
N VAL A 127 -14.60 3.28 -9.81
CA VAL A 127 -14.94 2.47 -8.63
C VAL A 127 -13.67 2.11 -7.90
N SER A 128 -13.67 2.29 -6.58
CA SER A 128 -12.55 1.97 -5.70
C SER A 128 -13.04 1.39 -4.38
N VAL A 129 -12.12 0.77 -3.64
CA VAL A 129 -12.34 0.31 -2.26
C VAL A 129 -11.48 1.10 -1.30
N PRO A 130 -11.94 1.32 -0.05
CA PRO A 130 -11.09 1.91 0.97
C PRO A 130 -9.88 1.01 1.27
N PRO A 131 -8.70 1.59 1.58
CA PRO A 131 -7.55 0.82 2.07
C PRO A 131 -7.95 0.01 3.31
N GLY A 132 -7.48 -1.24 3.41
CA GLY A 132 -7.86 -2.12 4.52
C GLY A 132 -9.25 -2.73 4.42
N LEU A 133 -10.03 -2.40 3.38
CA LEU A 133 -11.36 -2.94 3.10
C LEU A 133 -12.39 -2.69 4.23
N GLU A 134 -12.14 -1.72 5.10
CA GLU A 134 -13.01 -1.43 6.23
C GLU A 134 -14.38 -0.90 5.81
N GLY A 135 -15.43 -1.39 6.47
CA GLY A 135 -16.80 -0.91 6.31
C GLY A 135 -17.56 -1.48 5.11
N GLY A 136 -17.04 -2.51 4.43
CA GLY A 136 -17.79 -3.31 3.47
C GLY A 136 -18.37 -2.52 2.28
N ARG A 137 -17.71 -1.43 1.88
CA ARG A 137 -18.27 -0.43 0.96
C ARG A 137 -17.40 -0.23 -0.28
N LEU A 138 -18.07 0.06 -1.39
CA LEU A 138 -17.45 0.59 -2.60
C LEU A 138 -17.57 2.12 -2.63
N HIS A 139 -16.60 2.77 -3.23
CA HIS A 139 -16.65 4.20 -3.55
C HIS A 139 -16.80 4.33 -5.06
N VAL A 140 -17.86 5.03 -5.47
CA VAL A 140 -18.17 5.30 -6.87
C VAL A 140 -18.08 6.80 -7.09
N GLU A 141 -17.32 7.22 -8.10
CA GLU A 141 -17.15 8.63 -8.48
C GLU A 141 -17.35 8.77 -9.98
N PHE A 142 -18.14 9.77 -10.37
CA PHE A 142 -18.27 10.24 -11.75
C PHE A 142 -18.64 11.73 -11.75
N THR A 143 -18.48 12.38 -12.89
CA THR A 143 -18.81 13.80 -13.08
C THR A 143 -19.83 13.94 -14.20
N ALA A 144 -20.80 14.84 -14.03
CA ALA A 144 -21.77 15.19 -15.06
C ALA A 144 -22.02 16.70 -15.04
N THR A 145 -22.27 17.27 -16.21
CA THR A 145 -22.54 18.70 -16.43
C THR A 145 -24.01 19.00 -16.71
N SER A 146 -24.83 17.96 -16.88
CA SER A 146 -26.28 18.08 -17.09
C SER A 146 -27.05 16.93 -16.44
N ALA A 147 -28.35 17.12 -16.23
CA ALA A 147 -29.24 16.08 -15.72
C ALA A 147 -29.32 14.86 -16.67
N THR A 148 -29.32 15.10 -17.98
CA THR A 148 -29.33 14.03 -19.00
C THR A 148 -28.05 13.20 -18.97
N GLU A 149 -26.90 13.84 -18.81
CA GLU A 149 -25.61 13.15 -18.67
C GLU A 149 -25.55 12.34 -17.37
N LEU A 150 -26.02 12.91 -16.25
CA LEU A 150 -26.13 12.21 -14.97
C LEU A 150 -26.95 10.92 -15.09
N LEU A 151 -28.15 10.99 -15.68
CA LEU A 151 -29.01 9.83 -15.90
C LEU A 151 -28.34 8.80 -16.82
N THR A 152 -27.62 9.25 -17.84
CA THR A 152 -26.89 8.38 -18.78
C THR A 152 -25.77 7.62 -18.06
N ILE A 153 -24.95 8.30 -17.26
CA ILE A 153 -23.85 7.67 -16.50
C ILE A 153 -24.41 6.72 -15.44
N ALA A 154 -25.46 7.12 -14.72
CA ALA A 154 -26.14 6.26 -13.74
C ALA A 154 -26.71 4.98 -14.38
N GLY A 155 -27.28 5.09 -15.59
CA GLY A 155 -27.75 3.94 -16.37
C GLY A 155 -26.62 2.97 -16.74
N LYS A 156 -25.45 3.49 -17.16
CA LYS A 156 -24.25 2.67 -17.43
C LYS A 156 -23.75 1.97 -16.17
N LEU A 157 -23.72 2.67 -15.03
CA LEU A 157 -23.34 2.09 -13.75
C LEU A 157 -24.29 0.95 -13.35
N ARG A 158 -25.60 1.17 -13.49
CA ARG A 158 -26.62 0.16 -13.21
C ARG A 158 -26.40 -1.09 -14.07
N ALA A 159 -26.23 -0.93 -15.38
CA ALA A 159 -26.00 -2.05 -16.28
C ALA A 159 -24.76 -2.88 -15.90
N ALA A 160 -23.68 -2.22 -15.44
CA ALA A 160 -22.50 -2.92 -14.94
C ALA A 160 -22.76 -3.64 -13.61
N ALA A 161 -23.53 -3.03 -12.70
CA ALA A 161 -23.87 -3.61 -11.40
C ALA A 161 -24.85 -4.81 -11.49
N GLU A 162 -25.58 -4.95 -12.59
CA GLU A 162 -26.46 -6.10 -12.85
C GLU A 162 -25.67 -7.36 -13.27
N THR A 163 -24.35 -7.27 -13.46
CA THR A 163 -23.49 -8.44 -13.69
C THR A 163 -23.25 -9.26 -12.41
N SER A 164 -22.96 -10.55 -12.54
CA SER A 164 -22.66 -11.43 -11.40
C SER A 164 -21.43 -11.01 -10.58
N LEU A 165 -20.56 -10.18 -11.16
CA LEU A 165 -19.34 -9.69 -10.52
C LEU A 165 -19.60 -8.71 -9.37
N ALA A 166 -20.70 -7.95 -9.42
CA ALA A 166 -21.01 -6.98 -8.37
C ALA A 166 -21.32 -7.67 -7.02
N PRO A 167 -22.19 -8.70 -6.94
CA PRO A 167 -22.35 -9.51 -5.74
C PRO A 167 -21.04 -10.09 -5.19
N GLU A 168 -20.19 -10.66 -6.06
CA GLU A 168 -18.90 -11.24 -5.64
C GLU A 168 -17.97 -10.21 -4.97
N ILE A 169 -17.97 -8.96 -5.47
CA ILE A 169 -17.19 -7.89 -4.84
C ILE A 169 -17.69 -7.62 -3.41
N PHE A 170 -19.00 -7.62 -3.18
CA PHE A 170 -19.56 -7.43 -1.85
C PHE A 170 -19.32 -8.63 -0.92
N GLU A 171 -19.29 -9.86 -1.44
CA GLU A 171 -18.92 -11.06 -0.67
C GLU A 171 -17.45 -11.01 -0.20
N LEU A 172 -16.54 -10.56 -1.06
CA LEU A 172 -15.14 -10.32 -0.68
C LEU A 172 -15.01 -9.21 0.36
N LEU A 173 -15.76 -8.12 0.21
CA LEU A 173 -15.79 -7.02 1.16
C LEU A 173 -16.38 -7.41 2.52
N ALA A 174 -17.32 -8.35 2.54
CA ALA A 174 -17.90 -8.90 3.78
C ALA A 174 -16.99 -9.94 4.46
N GLY A 175 -15.91 -10.37 3.80
CA GLY A 175 -15.06 -11.45 4.28
C GLY A 175 -15.75 -12.82 4.30
N THR A 176 -16.85 -12.97 3.55
CA THR A 176 -17.67 -14.20 3.49
C THR A 176 -17.16 -15.20 2.46
N HIS A 177 -16.12 -14.85 1.70
CA HIS A 177 -15.44 -15.75 0.76
C HIS A 177 -14.53 -16.74 1.52
N ARG A 178 -15.09 -17.53 2.45
CA ARG A 178 -14.41 -18.67 3.07
C ARG A 178 -14.85 -19.97 2.38
N GLU A 179 -13.85 -20.73 1.93
CA GLU A 179 -13.88 -22.20 1.83
C GLU A 179 -14.84 -22.82 0.79
N LYS A 180 -14.64 -22.53 -0.51
CA LYS A 180 -15.19 -23.38 -1.59
C LYS A 180 -14.15 -24.10 -2.47
N GLU A 181 -12.86 -24.01 -2.16
CA GLU A 181 -11.79 -24.67 -2.93
C GLU A 181 -11.02 -25.72 -2.12
N ARG A 182 -11.68 -26.39 -1.17
CA ARG A 182 -11.16 -27.59 -0.52
C ARG A 182 -12.16 -28.74 -0.63
N GLU A 183 -12.39 -29.20 -1.85
CA GLU A 183 -12.88 -30.56 -2.14
C GLU A 183 -12.04 -31.16 -3.27
#